data_AF-A0A3B4F5F8-F1
#
_entry.id   AF-A0A3B4F5F8-F1
#
_cell.length_a   1.000
_cell.length_b   1.000
_cell.length_c   1.000
_cell.angle_alpha   90.00
_cell.angle_beta   90.00
_cell.angle_gamma   90.00
#
_symmetry.space_group_name_H-M   'P 1'
#
loop_
_entity.id
_entity.type
_entity.pdbx_description
1 polymer ?
#
loop_
_entity_poly.entity_id
_entity_poly.type
_entity_poly.pdbx_seq_one_letter_code
_entity_poly.pdbx_strand_id
1 'polypeptide(L)'
;MVRTWAEKEMRNLIRLQTAGIPSPEPLLLRSHVLLMGFIGKDNVPAPLLKNASLSESKARELYLQVIQNMRKMFQEARLVHADLSEFNMLYHNGDAYIIDVSQSVEHDHPHALEFLRKDCSNINEFFVKHGVAVMTVRELFDFITDPSITSQNIDQYLDKAMVIAAERTSEERSSQDGVDEEVFKKAYIPRTLTEVSHYERDVDLVRTQEEESAISGQNDNILYQTLTGLKKDLSGVQTVPALLEDDCSSSQEEEEEEEEEEEEEEQQSEDAQMDRKERKKMVKEAQREKRRTKVPKHVKKRKEKVAKTKKGR
;
A
#
# COMPACT_ATOMS: atom_id res chain seq x y z
N MET A 1 25.76 -6.84 7.07
CA MET A 1 25.02 -5.59 6.81
C MET A 1 24.69 -5.46 5.33
N VAL A 2 25.62 -5.25 4.40
CA VAL A 2 25.30 -5.07 2.96
C VAL A 2 24.46 -6.21 2.34
N ARG A 3 24.73 -7.47 2.68
CA ARG A 3 23.93 -8.61 2.21
C ARG A 3 22.45 -8.53 2.57
N THR A 4 22.10 -8.10 3.79
CA THR A 4 20.71 -8.03 4.23
C THR A 4 19.94 -6.93 3.52
N TRP A 5 20.64 -5.88 3.08
CA TRP A 5 20.09 -4.82 2.25
C TRP A 5 19.73 -5.32 0.86
N ALA A 6 20.64 -6.06 0.20
CA ALA A 6 20.35 -6.65 -1.10
C ALA A 6 19.22 -7.70 -1.04
N GLU A 7 19.14 -8.46 0.07
CA GLU A 7 18.00 -9.36 0.33
C GLU A 7 16.68 -8.61 0.52
N LYS A 8 16.71 -7.43 1.16
CA LYS A 8 15.54 -6.55 1.32
C LYS A 8 15.10 -5.95 -0.02
N GLU A 9 16.04 -5.43 -0.80
CA GLU A 9 15.79 -4.85 -2.12
C GLU A 9 15.15 -5.88 -3.06
N MET A 10 15.71 -7.10 -3.14
CA MET A 10 15.11 -8.18 -3.94
C MET A 10 13.67 -8.47 -3.51
N ARG A 11 13.41 -8.56 -2.21
CA ARG A 11 12.06 -8.82 -1.67
C ARG A 11 11.08 -7.70 -2.03
N ASN A 12 11.52 -6.46 -1.92
CA ASN A 12 10.71 -5.30 -2.24
C ASN A 12 10.40 -5.24 -3.74
N LEU A 13 11.38 -5.48 -4.62
CA LEU A 13 11.15 -5.57 -6.06
C LEU A 13 10.14 -6.67 -6.43
N ILE A 14 10.22 -7.85 -5.79
CA ILE A 14 9.22 -8.91 -6.01
C ILE A 14 7.81 -8.45 -5.64
N ARG A 15 7.65 -7.71 -4.53
CA ARG A 15 6.36 -7.17 -4.10
C ARG A 15 5.82 -6.14 -5.11
N LEU A 16 6.67 -5.25 -5.59
CA LEU A 16 6.31 -4.27 -6.61
C LEU A 16 5.83 -4.94 -7.91
N GLN A 17 6.57 -5.93 -8.40
CA GLN A 17 6.20 -6.70 -9.59
C GLN A 17 4.87 -7.44 -9.41
N THR A 18 4.64 -8.01 -8.23
CA THR A 18 3.38 -8.72 -7.92
C THR A 18 2.18 -7.77 -7.91
N ALA A 19 2.37 -6.51 -7.49
CA ALA A 19 1.36 -5.45 -7.54
C ALA A 19 1.24 -4.77 -8.93
N GLY A 20 1.94 -5.29 -9.95
CA GLY A 20 1.92 -4.73 -11.30
C GLY A 20 2.49 -3.31 -11.42
N ILE A 21 3.36 -2.91 -10.49
CA ILE A 21 4.03 -1.60 -10.52
C ILE A 21 5.24 -1.69 -11.46
N PRO A 22 5.39 -0.77 -12.44
CA PRO A 22 6.56 -0.75 -13.31
C PRO A 22 7.87 -0.58 -12.51
N SER A 23 8.65 -1.64 -12.43
CA SER A 23 9.95 -1.68 -11.74
C SER A 23 10.89 -2.69 -12.43
N PRO A 24 12.19 -2.74 -12.08
CA PRO A 24 13.09 -3.77 -12.56
C PRO A 24 12.65 -5.16 -12.06
N GLU A 25 12.54 -6.14 -12.96
CA GLU A 25 12.25 -7.53 -12.58
C GLU A 25 13.49 -8.17 -11.91
N PRO A 26 13.43 -8.62 -10.66
CA PRO A 26 14.58 -9.24 -9.99
C PRO A 26 14.80 -10.67 -10.49
N LEU A 27 16.00 -10.97 -11.01
CA LEU A 27 16.33 -12.27 -11.61
C LEU A 27 17.12 -13.19 -10.66
N LEU A 28 18.18 -12.66 -10.03
CA LEU A 28 19.06 -13.45 -9.18
C LEU A 28 19.75 -12.59 -8.14
N LEU A 29 19.77 -13.07 -6.89
CA LEU A 29 20.60 -12.49 -5.83
C LEU A 29 21.70 -13.46 -5.39
N ARG A 30 22.93 -12.95 -5.35
CA ARG A 30 24.11 -13.65 -4.82
C ARG A 30 24.88 -12.74 -3.87
N SER A 31 24.72 -12.99 -2.57
CA SER A 31 25.34 -12.19 -1.50
C SER A 31 24.87 -10.73 -1.54
N HIS A 32 25.61 -9.84 -2.20
CA HIS A 32 25.28 -8.42 -2.36
C HIS A 32 25.12 -8.01 -3.83
N VAL A 33 25.22 -8.97 -4.75
CA VAL A 33 25.07 -8.73 -6.19
C VAL A 33 23.66 -9.14 -6.59
N LEU A 34 22.84 -8.16 -6.96
CA LEU A 34 21.48 -8.32 -7.46
C LEU A 34 21.49 -8.15 -8.98
N LEU A 35 21.04 -9.18 -9.70
CA LEU A 35 20.75 -9.12 -11.13
C LEU A 35 19.25 -8.87 -11.29
N MET A 36 18.91 -7.89 -12.12
CA MET A 36 17.55 -7.47 -12.41
C MET A 36 17.39 -7.06 -13.88
N GLY A 37 16.15 -6.91 -14.33
CA GLY A 37 15.80 -6.47 -15.68
C GLY A 37 16.39 -5.10 -15.99
N PHE A 38 16.99 -4.98 -17.18
CA PHE A 38 17.52 -3.72 -17.66
C PHE A 38 16.39 -2.84 -18.21
N ILE A 39 16.28 -1.61 -17.71
CA ILE A 39 15.30 -0.62 -18.18
C ILE A 39 16.02 0.33 -19.13
N GLY A 40 15.72 0.21 -20.42
CA GLY A 40 16.38 0.97 -21.46
C GLY A 40 16.26 0.29 -22.82
N LYS A 41 16.91 0.89 -23.83
CA LYS A 41 16.87 0.38 -25.21
C LYS A 41 18.28 0.36 -25.79
N ASP A 42 18.61 -0.67 -26.56
CA ASP A 42 19.89 -0.80 -27.28
C ASP A 42 21.13 -0.61 -26.37
N ASN A 43 21.10 -1.17 -25.16
CA ASN A 43 22.12 -1.03 -24.10
C ASN A 43 22.30 0.40 -23.54
N VAL A 44 21.40 1.33 -23.87
CA VAL A 44 21.35 2.67 -23.29
C VAL A 44 20.30 2.67 -22.17
N PRO A 45 20.67 3.04 -20.92
CA PRO A 45 19.72 3.07 -19.82
C PRO A 45 18.67 4.15 -20.08
N ALA A 46 17.45 3.88 -19.62
CA ALA A 46 16.40 4.90 -19.61
C ALA A 46 16.87 6.14 -18.81
N PRO A 47 16.55 7.37 -19.27
CA PRO A 47 16.87 8.56 -18.53
C PRO A 47 16.09 8.62 -17.21
N LEU A 48 16.70 9.25 -16.20
CA LEU A 48 15.99 9.68 -14.99
C LEU A 48 14.82 10.60 -15.37
N LEU A 49 13.72 10.54 -14.64
CA LEU A 49 12.56 11.40 -14.86
C LEU A 49 12.94 12.88 -14.79
N LYS A 50 13.85 13.24 -13.87
CA LYS A 50 14.45 14.59 -13.79
C LYS A 50 15.03 15.11 -15.12
N ASN A 51 15.65 14.22 -15.89
CA ASN A 51 16.37 14.57 -17.11
C ASN A 51 15.51 14.33 -18.37
N ALA A 52 14.29 13.83 -18.22
CA ALA A 52 13.39 13.60 -19.33
C ALA A 52 12.75 14.92 -19.77
N SER A 53 12.73 15.17 -21.07
CA SER A 53 11.98 16.29 -21.64
C SER A 53 10.50 15.92 -21.74
N LEU A 54 9.69 16.44 -20.82
CA LEU A 54 8.25 16.16 -20.74
C LEU A 54 7.45 17.32 -21.33
N SER A 55 6.47 17.00 -22.18
CA SER A 55 5.43 17.96 -22.54
C SER A 55 4.44 18.10 -21.37
N GLU A 56 3.71 19.21 -21.30
CA GLU A 56 2.72 19.43 -20.25
C GLU A 56 1.65 18.32 -20.22
N SER A 57 1.15 17.91 -21.38
CA SER A 57 0.19 16.79 -21.49
C SER A 57 0.80 15.49 -20.99
N LYS A 58 2.08 15.20 -21.29
CA LYS A 58 2.72 13.98 -20.82
C LYS A 58 3.04 14.02 -19.33
N ALA A 59 3.37 15.20 -18.79
CA ALA A 59 3.58 15.39 -17.36
C ALA A 59 2.29 15.12 -16.56
N ARG A 60 1.12 15.52 -17.08
CA ARG A 60 -0.18 15.21 -16.45
C ARG A 60 -0.48 13.71 -16.46
N GLU A 61 -0.23 13.04 -17.58
CA GLU A 61 -0.38 11.57 -17.69
C GLU A 61 0.54 10.84 -16.71
N LEU A 62 1.81 11.25 -16.63
CA LEU A 62 2.79 10.68 -15.71
C LEU A 62 2.45 10.98 -14.25
N TYR A 63 1.88 12.15 -13.94
CA TYR A 63 1.42 12.46 -12.58
C TYR A 63 0.36 11.44 -12.13
N LEU A 64 -0.66 11.21 -12.96
CA LEU A 64 -1.70 10.22 -12.70
C LEU A 64 -1.12 8.80 -12.54
N GLN A 65 -0.21 8.41 -13.42
CA GLN A 65 0.46 7.12 -13.33
C GLN A 65 1.23 6.97 -12.01
N VAL A 66 2.00 8.00 -11.62
CA VAL A 66 2.84 7.96 -10.41
C VAL A 66 1.99 7.89 -9.15
N ILE A 67 0.94 8.70 -9.02
CA ILE A 67 0.07 8.67 -7.82
C ILE A 67 -0.67 7.33 -7.71
N GLN A 68 -1.10 6.74 -8.83
CA GLN A 68 -1.70 5.40 -8.85
C GLN A 68 -0.68 4.34 -8.45
N ASN A 69 0.57 4.43 -8.93
CA ASN A 69 1.66 3.54 -8.51
C ASN A 69 1.98 3.69 -7.01
N MET A 70 1.96 4.90 -6.46
CA MET A 70 2.11 5.13 -5.02
C MET A 70 0.98 4.47 -4.22
N ARG A 71 -0.27 4.60 -4.68
CA ARG A 71 -1.43 3.94 -4.06
C ARG A 71 -1.29 2.41 -4.10
N LYS A 72 -0.97 1.83 -5.26
CA LYS A 72 -0.72 0.38 -5.39
C LYS A 72 0.42 -0.08 -4.50
N MET A 73 1.48 0.72 -4.38
CA MET A 73 2.61 0.40 -3.50
C MET A 73 2.18 0.31 -2.04
N PHE A 74 1.34 1.25 -1.59
CA PHE A 74 0.84 1.28 -0.22
C PHE A 74 -0.21 0.20 0.05
N GLN A 75 -1.21 0.07 -0.80
CA GLN A 75 -2.38 -0.79 -0.57
C GLN A 75 -2.12 -2.26 -0.92
N GLU A 76 -1.53 -2.53 -2.09
CA GLU A 76 -1.30 -3.90 -2.58
C GLU A 76 0.07 -4.42 -2.16
N ALA A 77 1.13 -3.64 -2.44
CA ALA A 77 2.48 -4.06 -2.11
C ALA A 77 2.80 -3.89 -0.62
N ARG A 78 1.96 -3.19 0.17
CA ARG A 78 2.12 -2.93 1.63
C ARG A 78 3.46 -2.25 1.98
N LEU A 79 3.94 -1.37 1.10
CA LEU A 79 5.23 -0.68 1.19
C LEU A 79 5.06 0.84 1.05
N VAL A 80 5.96 1.56 1.70
CA VAL A 80 6.24 2.98 1.46
C VAL A 80 7.65 3.08 0.90
N HIS A 81 7.83 3.82 -0.19
CA HIS A 81 9.15 3.92 -0.84
C HIS A 81 10.20 4.57 0.07
N ALA A 82 9.79 5.62 0.79
CA ALA A 82 10.56 6.40 1.76
C ALA A 82 11.69 7.29 1.23
N ASP A 83 11.85 7.32 -0.09
CA ASP A 83 12.76 8.24 -0.79
C ASP A 83 12.31 8.43 -2.25
N LEU A 84 11.00 8.43 -2.50
CA LEU A 84 10.48 8.57 -3.85
C LEU A 84 10.66 10.02 -4.31
N SER A 85 11.29 10.18 -5.47
CA SER A 85 11.57 11.48 -6.08
C SER A 85 11.86 11.29 -7.57
N GLU A 86 12.04 12.39 -8.30
CA GLU A 86 12.40 12.40 -9.72
C GLU A 86 13.77 11.74 -10.03
N PHE A 87 14.57 11.50 -8.99
CA PHE A 87 15.86 10.83 -9.06
C PHE A 87 15.76 9.30 -8.95
N ASN A 88 14.67 8.79 -8.39
CA ASN A 88 14.42 7.35 -8.20
C ASN A 88 13.31 6.84 -9.13
N MET A 89 13.06 7.57 -10.22
CA MET A 89 12.16 7.18 -11.30
C MET A 89 12.88 7.26 -12.65
N LEU A 90 12.71 6.23 -13.48
CA LEU A 90 13.18 6.19 -14.86
C LEU A 90 12.02 6.42 -15.81
N TYR A 91 12.25 7.19 -16.87
CA TYR A 91 11.25 7.39 -17.92
C TYR A 91 11.57 6.50 -19.13
N HIS A 92 10.69 5.54 -19.41
CA HIS A 92 10.89 4.60 -20.51
C HIS A 92 9.58 4.30 -21.25
N ASN A 93 9.59 4.44 -22.58
CA ASN A 93 8.46 4.16 -23.47
C ASN A 93 7.14 4.87 -23.10
N GLY A 94 7.21 6.01 -22.41
CA GLY A 94 6.03 6.76 -21.97
C GLY A 94 5.64 6.50 -20.52
N ASP A 95 6.26 5.54 -19.84
CA ASP A 95 5.92 5.16 -18.48
C ASP A 95 7.02 5.56 -17.48
N ALA A 96 6.61 5.82 -16.24
CA ALA A 96 7.50 5.99 -15.09
C ALA A 96 7.76 4.64 -14.40
N TYR A 97 9.02 4.22 -14.39
CA TYR A 97 9.50 3.04 -13.66
C TYR A 97 10.12 3.44 -12.33
N ILE A 98 9.70 2.78 -11.26
CA ILE A 98 10.23 3.01 -9.91
C ILE A 98 11.46 2.13 -9.67
N ILE A 99 12.53 2.74 -9.16
CA ILE A 99 13.80 2.08 -8.83
C ILE A 99 14.26 2.43 -7.41
N ASP A 100 15.30 1.73 -6.93
CA ASP A 100 15.92 1.94 -5.61
C ASP A 100 14.95 1.79 -4.42
N VAL A 101 14.34 0.60 -4.33
CA VAL A 101 13.47 0.22 -3.20
C VAL A 101 14.24 -0.41 -2.04
N SER A 102 15.53 -0.13 -1.94
CA SER A 102 16.39 -0.66 -0.88
C SER A 102 16.01 -0.09 0.50
N GLN A 103 15.63 1.19 0.53
CA GLN A 103 15.21 1.91 1.73
C GLN A 103 13.76 1.66 2.11
N SER A 104 12.92 1.21 1.17
CA SER A 104 11.47 1.12 1.37
C SER A 104 11.08 0.33 2.62
N VAL A 105 10.09 0.83 3.33
CA VAL A 105 9.62 0.30 4.61
C VAL A 105 8.22 -0.27 4.47
N GLU A 106 7.85 -1.17 5.35
CA GLU A 106 6.46 -1.63 5.44
C GLU A 106 5.58 -0.54 6.03
N HIS A 107 4.29 -0.53 5.67
CA HIS A 107 3.31 0.41 6.22
C HIS A 107 3.21 0.35 7.76
N ASP A 108 3.52 -0.81 8.36
CA ASP A 108 3.58 -1.02 9.81
C ASP A 108 4.86 -0.48 10.48
N HIS A 109 5.73 0.23 9.75
CA HIS A 109 6.91 0.87 10.34
C HIS A 109 6.54 2.15 11.12
N PRO A 110 7.15 2.44 12.28
CA PRO A 110 6.81 3.62 13.11
C PRO A 110 6.83 4.95 12.36
N HIS A 111 7.74 5.08 11.39
CA HIS A 111 7.92 6.27 10.57
C HIS A 111 7.32 6.14 9.15
N ALA A 112 6.50 5.11 8.87
CA ALA A 112 5.99 4.87 7.52
C ALA A 112 5.19 6.06 6.96
N LEU A 113 4.27 6.62 7.75
CA LEU A 113 3.44 7.75 7.32
C LEU A 113 4.25 9.04 7.17
N GLU A 114 5.28 9.23 7.99
CA GLU A 114 6.21 10.36 7.86
C GLU A 114 6.95 10.30 6.52
N PHE A 115 7.48 9.13 6.18
CA PHE A 115 8.11 8.87 4.90
C PHE A 115 7.15 9.04 3.72
N LEU A 116 5.91 8.55 3.85
CA LEU A 116 4.90 8.70 2.81
C LEU A 116 4.56 10.18 2.54
N ARG A 117 4.42 11.00 3.59
CA ARG A 117 4.20 12.46 3.45
C ARG A 117 5.35 13.13 2.69
N LYS A 118 6.60 12.74 2.99
CA LYS A 118 7.78 13.25 2.29
C LYS A 118 7.77 12.85 0.81
N ASP A 119 7.45 11.59 0.51
CA ASP A 119 7.31 11.09 -0.86
C ASP A 119 6.24 11.90 -1.62
N CYS A 120 5.07 12.15 -1.01
CA CYS A 120 4.00 12.97 -1.59
C CYS A 120 4.45 14.40 -1.90
N SER A 121 5.18 15.05 -0.96
CA SER A 121 5.74 16.39 -1.16
C SER A 121 6.69 16.43 -2.35
N ASN A 122 7.64 15.48 -2.43
CA ASN A 122 8.63 15.43 -3.51
C ASN A 122 7.97 15.27 -4.88
N ILE A 123 6.99 14.38 -4.98
CA ILE A 123 6.24 14.14 -6.22
C ILE A 123 5.47 15.39 -6.65
N ASN A 124 4.71 16.00 -5.74
CA ASN A 124 3.99 17.23 -6.04
C ASN A 124 4.93 18.36 -6.48
N GLU A 125 6.05 18.57 -5.77
CA GLU A 125 7.05 19.58 -6.12
C GLU A 125 7.63 19.38 -7.52
N PHE A 126 7.87 18.13 -7.93
CA PHE A 126 8.37 17.82 -9.27
C PHE A 126 7.35 18.18 -10.35
N PHE A 127 6.08 17.77 -10.19
CA PHE A 127 5.06 17.97 -11.21
C PHE A 127 4.54 19.42 -11.28
N VAL A 128 4.55 20.15 -10.17
CA VAL A 128 4.29 21.62 -10.16
C VAL A 128 5.29 22.36 -11.04
N LYS A 129 6.58 22.00 -10.98
CA LYS A 129 7.63 22.59 -11.83
C LYS A 129 7.43 22.30 -13.32
N HIS A 130 6.64 21.29 -13.66
CA HIS A 130 6.30 20.90 -15.03
C HIS A 130 4.91 21.41 -15.47
N GLY A 131 4.30 22.34 -14.72
CA GLY A 131 3.04 22.98 -15.10
C GLY A 131 1.79 22.12 -14.87
N VAL A 132 1.90 21.07 -14.04
CA VAL A 132 0.75 20.24 -13.68
C VAL A 132 0.00 20.88 -12.51
N ALA A 133 -1.33 20.96 -12.60
CA ALA A 133 -2.19 21.24 -11.47
C ALA A 133 -2.26 20.00 -10.58
N VAL A 134 -1.42 19.96 -9.54
CA VAL A 134 -1.34 18.85 -8.60
C VAL A 134 -2.35 19.02 -7.46
N MET A 135 -2.73 17.91 -6.85
CA MET A 135 -3.43 17.90 -5.57
C MET A 135 -2.53 18.41 -4.44
N THR A 136 -3.13 18.83 -3.32
CA THR A 136 -2.36 19.14 -2.11
C THR A 136 -1.71 17.87 -1.54
N VAL A 137 -0.69 18.01 -0.69
CA VAL A 137 -0.05 16.85 -0.06
C VAL A 137 -1.04 16.05 0.81
N ARG A 138 -1.98 16.74 1.45
CA ARG A 138 -3.03 16.10 2.25
C ARG A 138 -3.97 15.26 1.37
N GLU A 139 -4.49 15.84 0.30
CA GLU A 139 -5.36 15.12 -0.64
C GLU A 139 -4.68 13.90 -1.26
N LEU A 140 -3.41 14.05 -1.67
CA LEU A 140 -2.64 12.93 -2.20
C LEU A 140 -2.40 11.85 -1.14
N PHE A 141 -2.09 12.24 0.10
CA PHE A 141 -1.91 11.32 1.20
C PHE A 141 -3.20 10.56 1.52
N ASP A 142 -4.33 11.26 1.61
CA ASP A 142 -5.65 10.67 1.82
C ASP A 142 -5.99 9.73 0.66
N PHE A 143 -5.80 10.14 -0.59
CA PHE A 143 -5.97 9.28 -1.77
C PHE A 143 -5.15 8.00 -1.72
N ILE A 144 -3.92 8.02 -1.20
CA ILE A 144 -3.06 6.82 -1.13
C ILE A 144 -3.52 5.90 0.00
N THR A 145 -3.90 6.47 1.14
CA THR A 145 -4.11 5.73 2.38
C THR A 145 -5.54 5.23 2.57
N ASP A 146 -6.51 5.91 1.96
CA ASP A 146 -7.94 5.60 2.09
C ASP A 146 -8.26 4.17 1.58
N PRO A 147 -8.76 3.28 2.44
CA PRO A 147 -9.13 1.92 2.07
C PRO A 147 -10.48 1.84 1.31
N SER A 148 -11.31 2.89 1.32
CA SER A 148 -12.63 2.91 0.68
C SER A 148 -12.57 3.06 -0.85
N ILE A 149 -11.43 3.50 -1.38
CA ILE A 149 -11.21 3.65 -2.82
C ILE A 149 -10.88 2.28 -3.43
N THR A 150 -11.82 1.71 -4.16
CA THR A 150 -11.70 0.43 -4.87
C THR A 150 -11.35 0.65 -6.34
N SER A 151 -11.02 -0.42 -7.06
CA SER A 151 -10.75 -0.35 -8.51
C SER A 151 -11.93 0.14 -9.35
N GLN A 152 -13.16 0.11 -8.81
CA GLN A 152 -14.37 0.54 -9.53
C GLN A 152 -14.63 2.05 -9.40
N ASN A 153 -14.26 2.67 -8.27
CA ASN A 153 -14.55 4.07 -7.97
C ASN A 153 -13.32 4.99 -8.11
N ILE A 154 -12.13 4.43 -8.37
CA ILE A 154 -10.88 5.18 -8.46
C ILE A 154 -10.89 6.24 -9.56
N ASP A 155 -11.46 5.93 -10.73
CA ASP A 155 -11.48 6.85 -11.86
C ASP A 155 -12.37 8.06 -11.56
N GLN A 156 -13.55 7.83 -10.98
CA GLN A 156 -14.47 8.90 -10.55
C GLN A 156 -13.85 9.79 -9.47
N TYR A 157 -13.15 9.18 -8.51
CA TYR A 157 -12.44 9.93 -7.47
C TYR A 157 -11.35 10.83 -8.09
N LEU A 158 -10.55 10.28 -9.00
CA LEU A 158 -9.47 11.02 -9.65
C LEU A 158 -10.01 12.17 -10.50
N ASP A 159 -11.10 11.96 -11.25
CA ASP A 159 -11.72 13.01 -12.06
C ASP A 159 -12.15 14.20 -11.19
N LYS A 160 -12.83 13.93 -10.06
CA LYS A 160 -13.23 15.00 -9.12
C LYS A 160 -12.03 15.70 -8.49
N ALA A 161 -11.06 14.93 -8.01
CA ALA A 161 -9.86 15.47 -7.40
C ALA A 161 -9.06 16.36 -8.37
N MET A 162 -9.01 15.98 -9.65
CA MET A 162 -8.40 16.78 -10.71
C MET A 162 -9.17 18.07 -11.02
N VAL A 163 -10.51 18.03 -11.04
CA VAL A 163 -11.34 19.23 -11.22
C VAL A 163 -11.08 20.21 -10.09
N ILE A 164 -11.11 19.75 -8.84
CA ILE A 164 -10.83 20.59 -7.67
C ILE A 164 -9.42 21.18 -7.75
N ALA A 165 -8.41 20.37 -8.12
CA ALA A 165 -7.04 20.86 -8.28
C ALA A 165 -6.88 21.89 -9.40
N ALA A 166 -7.68 21.80 -10.46
CA ALA A 166 -7.67 22.72 -11.59
C ALA A 166 -8.42 24.04 -11.31
N GLU A 167 -9.50 24.00 -10.52
CA GLU A 167 -10.26 25.19 -10.12
C GLU A 167 -9.49 26.09 -9.16
N ARG A 168 -8.63 25.51 -8.31
CA ARG A 168 -7.77 26.28 -7.40
C ARG A 168 -6.82 27.19 -8.17
N THR A 169 -6.97 28.49 -7.96
CA THR A 169 -6.03 29.48 -8.50
C THR A 169 -4.63 29.30 -7.87
N SER A 170 -3.57 29.74 -8.56
CA SER A 170 -2.21 29.66 -8.02
C SER A 170 -2.02 30.46 -6.73
N GLU A 171 -2.90 31.44 -6.48
CA GLU A 171 -2.86 32.35 -5.33
C GLU A 171 -3.48 31.72 -4.08
N GLU A 172 -4.62 31.05 -4.21
CA GLU A 172 -5.25 30.26 -3.14
C GLU A 172 -4.35 29.11 -2.68
N ARG A 173 -3.63 28.49 -3.63
CA ARG A 173 -2.64 27.45 -3.37
C ARG A 173 -1.47 27.91 -2.49
N SER A 174 -1.22 29.22 -2.40
CA SER A 174 0.04 29.71 -1.83
C SER A 174 -0.05 30.13 -0.36
N SER A 175 -1.19 30.62 0.13
CA SER A 175 -1.26 31.28 1.44
C SER A 175 -1.90 30.39 2.51
N GLN A 176 -3.11 29.90 2.28
CA GLN A 176 -3.82 29.05 3.24
C GLN A 176 -3.32 27.60 3.16
N ASP A 177 -3.27 27.03 1.95
CA ASP A 177 -2.81 25.66 1.72
C ASP A 177 -1.38 25.44 2.21
N GLY A 178 -0.50 26.45 2.07
CA GLY A 178 0.89 26.36 2.55
C GLY A 178 1.01 26.22 4.07
N VAL A 179 0.15 26.92 4.82
CA VAL A 179 0.12 26.80 6.30
C VAL A 179 -0.43 25.43 6.69
N ASP A 180 -1.56 25.03 6.10
CA ASP A 180 -2.20 23.74 6.41
C ASP A 180 -1.29 22.56 6.03
N GLU A 181 -0.53 22.69 4.94
CA GLU A 181 0.48 21.71 4.53
C GLU A 181 1.67 21.64 5.51
N GLU A 182 2.16 22.79 6.00
CA GLU A 182 3.22 22.81 7.02
C GLU A 182 2.76 22.20 8.34
N VAL A 183 1.53 22.50 8.77
CA VAL A 183 0.92 21.90 9.96
C VAL A 183 0.80 20.39 9.75
N PHE A 184 0.29 19.95 8.60
CA PHE A 184 0.16 18.54 8.26
C PHE A 184 1.51 17.81 8.22
N LYS A 185 2.60 18.44 7.76
CA LYS A 185 3.95 17.85 7.76
C LYS A 185 4.51 17.65 9.17
N LYS A 186 4.21 18.56 10.10
CA LYS A 186 4.72 18.54 11.49
C LYS A 186 3.85 17.74 12.45
N ALA A 187 2.57 17.56 12.13
CA ALA A 187 1.63 16.83 12.98
C ALA A 187 2.03 15.35 13.14
N TYR A 188 1.77 14.79 14.31
CA TYR A 188 1.89 13.35 14.54
C TYR A 188 0.58 12.67 14.13
N ILE A 189 0.66 11.70 13.21
CA ILE A 189 -0.50 10.95 12.74
C ILE A 189 -0.37 9.52 13.26
N PRO A 190 -1.23 9.07 14.20
CA PRO A 190 -1.20 7.71 14.71
C PRO A 190 -1.59 6.72 13.60
N ARG A 191 -0.91 5.58 13.57
CA ARG A 191 -1.10 4.57 12.50
C ARG A 191 -2.22 3.61 12.83
N THR A 192 -2.30 3.24 14.11
CA THR A 192 -3.34 2.38 14.66
C THR A 192 -4.07 3.14 15.75
N LEU A 193 -5.36 2.82 15.94
CA LEU A 193 -6.18 3.43 16.99
C LEU A 193 -5.61 3.20 18.40
N THR A 194 -4.74 2.20 18.59
CA THR A 194 -4.05 1.95 19.87
C THR A 194 -3.01 3.02 20.22
N GLU A 195 -2.48 3.75 19.24
CA GLU A 195 -1.48 4.81 19.45
C GLU A 195 -2.13 6.16 19.82
N VAL A 196 -3.46 6.26 19.72
CA VAL A 196 -4.22 7.49 20.03
C VAL A 196 -4.32 7.64 21.55
N SER A 197 -3.54 8.56 22.13
CA SER A 197 -3.51 8.77 23.58
C SER A 197 -4.69 9.60 24.11
N HIS A 198 -5.28 10.47 23.29
CA HIS A 198 -6.26 11.46 23.71
C HIS A 198 -7.60 11.34 22.97
N TYR A 199 -8.10 10.11 22.81
CA TYR A 199 -9.35 9.84 22.09
C TYR A 199 -10.57 10.57 22.67
N GLU A 200 -10.64 10.81 23.99
CA GLU A 200 -11.75 11.54 24.61
C GLU A 200 -11.85 12.99 24.08
N ARG A 201 -10.71 13.67 23.94
CA ARG A 201 -10.64 15.03 23.39
C ARG A 201 -11.10 15.04 21.93
N ASP A 202 -10.65 14.06 21.17
CA ASP A 202 -10.94 13.97 19.74
C ASP A 202 -12.45 13.69 19.51
N VAL A 203 -13.07 12.84 20.33
CA VAL A 203 -14.53 12.59 20.30
C VAL A 203 -15.33 13.84 20.71
N ASP A 204 -14.90 14.54 21.77
CA ASP A 204 -15.55 15.78 22.18
C ASP A 204 -15.44 16.85 21.09
N LEU A 205 -14.30 16.96 20.40
CA LEU A 205 -14.10 17.87 19.27
C LEU A 205 -15.08 17.58 18.13
N VAL A 206 -15.24 16.31 17.72
CA VAL A 206 -16.20 15.93 16.67
C VAL A 206 -17.62 16.30 17.07
N ARG A 207 -18.01 15.99 18.32
CA ARG A 207 -19.35 16.34 18.82
C ARG A 207 -19.58 17.85 18.85
N THR A 208 -18.57 18.64 19.24
CA THR A 208 -18.68 20.11 19.20
C THR A 208 -18.63 20.68 17.79
N GLN A 209 -17.91 20.04 16.87
CA GLN A 209 -17.82 20.46 15.47
C GLN A 209 -19.12 20.18 14.70
N GLU A 210 -19.86 19.12 15.02
CA GLU A 210 -21.24 18.95 14.52
C GLU A 210 -22.12 20.16 14.89
N GLU A 211 -21.87 20.79 16.04
CA GLU A 211 -22.59 21.98 16.53
C GLU A 211 -22.00 23.30 15.97
N GLU A 212 -20.67 23.41 15.77
CA GLU A 212 -19.96 24.63 15.35
C GLU A 212 -19.68 24.75 13.83
N SER A 213 -19.86 23.67 13.05
CA SER A 213 -19.67 23.67 11.58
C SER A 213 -20.55 24.68 10.82
N ALA A 214 -21.49 25.33 11.50
CA ALA A 214 -22.29 26.42 10.95
C ALA A 214 -21.56 27.79 10.93
N ILE A 215 -20.41 27.99 11.61
CA ILE A 215 -19.88 29.35 11.88
C ILE A 215 -18.39 29.55 11.56
N SER A 216 -17.52 28.54 11.65
CA SER A 216 -16.09 28.72 11.35
C SER A 216 -15.48 27.55 10.60
N GLY A 217 -15.11 27.77 9.34
CA GLY A 217 -14.43 26.79 8.46
C GLY A 217 -12.98 26.46 8.86
N GLN A 218 -12.69 26.36 10.16
CA GLN A 218 -11.42 25.83 10.66
C GLN A 218 -11.54 24.31 10.75
N ASN A 219 -10.91 23.63 9.78
CA ASN A 219 -10.86 22.18 9.69
C ASN A 219 -9.82 21.63 10.68
N ASP A 220 -10.10 21.69 11.99
CA ASP A 220 -9.42 20.85 12.98
C ASP A 220 -9.92 19.40 12.84
N ASN A 221 -9.70 18.85 11.65
CA ASN A 221 -10.09 17.50 11.27
C ASN A 221 -9.08 16.52 11.87
N ILE A 222 -9.59 15.53 12.57
CA ILE A 222 -8.83 14.39 13.07
C ILE A 222 -8.08 13.72 11.91
N LEU A 223 -6.76 13.83 11.90
CA LEU A 223 -5.91 13.43 10.76
C LEU A 223 -5.88 11.91 10.52
N TYR A 224 -6.19 11.09 11.52
CA TYR A 224 -6.13 9.63 11.42
C TYR A 224 -7.46 8.99 10.97
N GLN A 225 -8.49 9.80 10.71
CA GLN A 225 -9.81 9.31 10.34
C GLN A 225 -9.81 8.59 8.98
N THR A 226 -9.20 9.20 7.97
CA THR A 226 -9.04 8.62 6.62
C THR A 226 -8.22 7.34 6.64
N LEU A 227 -7.14 7.32 7.43
CA LEU A 227 -6.30 6.14 7.64
C LEU A 227 -7.04 4.95 8.25
N THR A 228 -7.97 5.23 9.18
CA THR A 228 -8.73 4.21 9.89
C THR A 228 -10.01 3.81 9.16
N GLY A 229 -10.35 4.51 8.07
CA GLY A 229 -11.57 4.27 7.29
C GLY A 229 -12.84 4.57 8.07
N LEU A 230 -12.78 5.45 9.07
CA LEU A 230 -13.94 5.87 9.86
C LEU A 230 -14.65 7.05 9.16
N LYS A 231 -15.99 7.08 9.23
CA LYS A 231 -16.77 8.25 8.82
C LYS A 231 -16.44 9.48 9.68
N LYS A 232 -16.74 10.68 9.14
CA LYS A 232 -16.57 11.97 9.83
C LYS A 232 -17.21 11.97 11.23
N ASP A 233 -18.38 11.37 11.34
CA ASP A 233 -19.19 11.31 12.56
C ASP A 233 -18.77 10.18 13.53
N LEU A 234 -17.67 9.46 13.23
CA LEU A 234 -17.19 8.27 13.98
C LEU A 234 -18.23 7.13 14.11
N SER A 235 -19.35 7.21 13.39
CA SER A 235 -20.51 6.31 13.51
C SER A 235 -20.30 4.93 12.88
N GLY A 236 -19.25 4.75 12.07
CA GLY A 236 -18.93 3.47 11.44
C GLY A 236 -17.86 3.55 10.35
N VAL A 237 -17.76 2.47 9.57
CA VAL A 237 -16.81 2.33 8.47
C VAL A 237 -17.31 3.10 7.24
N GLN A 238 -16.42 3.87 6.63
CA GLN A 238 -16.65 4.56 5.38
C GLN A 238 -16.49 3.58 4.20
N THR A 239 -17.59 3.34 3.47
CA THR A 239 -17.63 2.42 2.32
C THR A 239 -17.37 3.13 0.99
N VAL A 240 -17.68 4.43 0.93
CA VAL A 240 -17.52 5.30 -0.22
C VAL A 240 -16.69 6.50 0.21
N PRO A 241 -15.65 6.91 -0.55
CA PRO A 241 -14.82 8.03 -0.17
C PRO A 241 -15.62 9.32 -0.08
N ALA A 242 -15.25 10.21 0.86
CA ALA A 242 -15.98 11.46 1.16
C ALA A 242 -16.25 12.35 -0.07
N LEU A 243 -15.37 12.32 -1.06
CA LEU A 243 -15.53 13.09 -2.31
C LEU A 243 -16.62 12.54 -3.26
N LEU A 244 -17.06 11.30 -3.06
CA LEU A 244 -18.10 10.64 -3.85
C LEU A 244 -19.45 10.54 -3.10
N GLU A 245 -19.53 10.95 -1.84
CA GLU A 245 -20.75 10.86 -1.03
C GLU A 245 -21.93 11.63 -1.63
N ASP A 246 -21.68 12.81 -2.22
CA ASP A 246 -22.73 13.66 -2.81
C ASP A 246 -23.42 13.05 -4.05
N ASP A 247 -22.68 12.30 -4.88
CA ASP A 247 -23.25 11.68 -6.10
C ASP A 247 -24.01 10.39 -5.79
N CYS A 248 -23.65 9.71 -4.69
CA CYS A 248 -24.25 8.44 -4.29
C CYS A 248 -25.66 8.62 -3.69
N SER A 249 -26.06 9.85 -3.31
CA SER A 249 -27.41 10.12 -2.80
C SER A 249 -28.50 10.08 -3.88
N SER A 250 -28.13 9.97 -5.16
CA SER A 250 -29.10 9.96 -6.28
C SER A 250 -29.42 8.58 -6.86
N SER A 251 -28.88 7.49 -6.28
CA SER A 251 -28.98 6.16 -6.90
C SER A 251 -29.11 4.99 -5.90
N GLN A 252 -29.74 5.21 -4.75
CA GLN A 252 -30.14 4.12 -3.85
C GLN A 252 -31.60 4.29 -3.41
N GLU A 253 -32.51 3.99 -4.33
CA GLU A 253 -33.82 3.44 -3.98
C GLU A 253 -33.83 1.98 -4.46
N GLU A 254 -34.17 1.10 -3.51
CA GLU A 254 -34.57 -0.31 -3.68
C GLU A 254 -33.46 -1.33 -4.00
N GLU A 255 -33.07 -2.08 -2.96
CA GLU A 255 -33.26 -3.55 -2.93
C GLU A 255 -32.95 -4.03 -1.49
N GLU A 256 -34.02 -4.14 -0.68
CA GLU A 256 -34.07 -4.99 0.50
C GLU A 256 -34.38 -6.42 0.03
N GLU A 257 -33.44 -7.34 0.18
CA GLU A 257 -33.75 -8.77 0.24
C GLU A 257 -33.10 -9.37 1.50
N GLU A 258 -33.96 -9.68 2.48
CA GLU A 258 -33.69 -10.55 3.60
C GLU A 258 -33.92 -12.02 3.21
N GLU A 259 -33.11 -12.89 3.82
CA GLU A 259 -33.26 -14.34 4.01
C GLU A 259 -33.04 -15.30 2.82
N GLU A 260 -31.95 -16.07 2.89
CA GLU A 260 -32.01 -17.52 3.15
C GLU A 260 -30.59 -18.04 3.49
N GLU A 261 -30.34 -18.28 4.79
CA GLU A 261 -29.31 -19.24 5.23
C GLU A 261 -29.89 -20.64 5.05
N GLU A 262 -29.33 -21.47 4.18
CA GLU A 262 -29.08 -22.90 4.42
C GLU A 262 -28.47 -23.60 3.19
N GLU A 263 -27.50 -24.48 3.47
CA GLU A 263 -27.03 -25.60 2.64
C GLU A 263 -26.22 -25.33 1.36
N GLU A 264 -24.88 -25.38 1.48
CA GLU A 264 -24.00 -26.10 0.53
C GLU A 264 -22.59 -26.34 1.13
N GLU A 265 -22.50 -27.20 2.16
CA GLU A 265 -21.25 -27.93 2.49
C GLU A 265 -21.49 -29.44 2.35
N GLU A 266 -21.81 -29.90 1.14
CA GLU A 266 -21.79 -31.33 0.81
C GLU A 266 -20.81 -31.63 -0.33
N GLN A 267 -19.51 -31.53 -0.03
CA GLN A 267 -18.51 -32.28 -0.79
C GLN A 267 -17.18 -32.46 -0.05
N GLN A 268 -17.23 -32.93 1.20
CA GLN A 268 -16.06 -33.55 1.84
C GLN A 268 -16.39 -34.35 3.11
N SER A 269 -17.16 -35.43 3.02
CA SER A 269 -17.22 -36.39 4.15
C SER A 269 -17.62 -37.83 3.83
N GLU A 270 -17.27 -38.38 2.66
CA GLU A 270 -17.40 -39.85 2.46
C GLU A 270 -16.45 -40.69 3.35
N ASP A 271 -15.54 -40.05 4.09
CA ASP A 271 -14.59 -40.72 5.00
C ASP A 271 -14.99 -40.66 6.49
N ALA A 272 -16.18 -40.14 6.81
CA ALA A 272 -16.63 -39.86 8.18
C ALA A 272 -17.47 -40.99 8.84
N GLN A 273 -17.64 -42.14 8.19
CA GLN A 273 -18.36 -43.30 8.75
C GLN A 273 -17.47 -44.51 9.09
N MET A 274 -16.18 -44.33 9.34
CA MET A 274 -15.35 -45.41 9.89
C MET A 274 -15.30 -45.33 11.42
N ASP A 275 -15.71 -46.41 12.10
CA ASP A 275 -15.66 -46.52 13.57
C ASP A 275 -14.26 -46.09 14.06
N ARG A 276 -14.20 -45.25 15.10
CA ARG A 276 -12.96 -44.70 15.68
C ARG A 276 -11.92 -45.80 15.97
N LYS A 277 -12.37 -47.03 16.24
CA LYS A 277 -11.53 -48.22 16.40
C LYS A 277 -10.84 -48.66 15.12
N GLU A 278 -11.54 -48.63 13.98
CA GLU A 278 -11.02 -49.02 12.67
C GLU A 278 -10.00 -48.02 12.15
N ARG A 279 -10.28 -46.71 12.27
CA ARG A 279 -9.30 -45.65 11.96
C ARG A 279 -8.02 -45.79 12.79
N LYS A 280 -8.15 -46.10 14.08
CA LYS A 280 -7.00 -46.35 14.97
C LYS A 280 -6.22 -47.59 14.56
N LYS A 281 -6.88 -48.61 14.01
CA LYS A 281 -6.24 -49.83 13.49
C LYS A 281 -5.47 -49.54 12.19
N MET A 282 -6.09 -48.82 11.24
CA MET A 282 -5.45 -48.42 9.98
C MET A 282 -4.23 -47.53 10.20
N VAL A 283 -4.32 -46.53 11.09
CA VAL A 283 -3.17 -45.67 11.42
C VAL A 283 -2.04 -46.48 12.04
N LYS A 284 -2.33 -47.46 12.92
CA LYS A 284 -1.31 -48.32 13.51
C LYS A 284 -0.64 -49.21 12.47
N GLU A 285 -1.39 -49.74 11.51
CA GLU A 285 -0.89 -50.58 10.43
C GLU A 285 -0.01 -49.76 9.47
N ALA A 286 -0.48 -48.60 9.02
CA ALA A 286 0.31 -47.67 8.21
C ALA A 286 1.60 -47.23 8.93
N GLN A 287 1.55 -46.96 10.24
CA GLN A 287 2.76 -46.67 11.02
C GLN A 287 3.69 -47.88 11.16
N ARG A 288 3.15 -49.10 11.22
CA ARG A 288 3.94 -50.34 11.27
C ARG A 288 4.69 -50.56 9.97
N GLU A 289 4.05 -50.33 8.82
CA GLU A 289 4.69 -50.37 7.50
C GLU A 289 5.75 -49.28 7.34
N LYS A 290 5.43 -48.02 7.69
CA LYS A 290 6.42 -46.92 7.71
C LYS A 290 7.62 -47.22 8.62
N ARG A 291 7.42 -47.99 9.70
CA ARG A 291 8.51 -48.43 10.59
C ARG A 291 9.34 -49.58 10.02
N ARG A 292 8.81 -50.39 9.08
CA ARG A 292 9.56 -51.43 8.37
C ARG A 292 10.55 -50.83 7.37
N THR A 293 10.13 -49.78 6.66
CA THR A 293 10.94 -49.08 5.65
C THR A 293 11.76 -47.91 6.21
N LYS A 294 11.71 -47.65 7.53
CA LYS A 294 12.42 -46.52 8.14
C LYS A 294 13.93 -46.65 8.00
N VAL A 295 14.59 -45.52 7.79
CA VAL A 295 16.05 -45.43 7.80
C VAL A 295 16.58 -45.89 9.18
N PRO A 296 17.57 -46.81 9.22
CA PRO A 296 18.17 -47.25 10.48
C PRO A 296 18.74 -46.09 11.29
N LYS A 297 18.55 -46.14 12.61
CA LYS A 297 18.94 -45.06 13.54
C LYS A 297 20.44 -44.71 13.45
N HIS A 298 21.30 -45.71 13.20
CA HIS A 298 22.74 -45.49 13.06
C HIS A 298 23.11 -44.70 11.80
N VAL A 299 22.39 -44.89 10.68
CA VAL A 299 22.56 -44.12 9.43
C VAL A 299 22.13 -42.67 9.64
N LYS A 300 20.97 -42.45 10.28
CA LYS A 300 20.48 -41.11 10.64
C LYS A 300 21.49 -40.36 11.53
N LYS A 301 21.98 -41.01 12.58
CA LYS A 301 23.00 -40.43 13.49
C LYS A 301 24.33 -40.16 12.79
N ARG A 302 24.78 -41.04 11.89
CA ARG A 302 26.01 -40.83 11.11
C ARG A 302 25.87 -39.64 10.16
N LYS A 303 24.76 -39.54 9.44
CA LYS A 303 24.45 -38.39 8.57
C LYS A 303 24.45 -37.07 9.35
N GLU A 304 23.84 -37.06 10.53
CA GLU A 304 23.82 -35.87 11.40
C GLU A 304 25.22 -35.48 11.90
N LYS A 305 26.03 -36.46 12.33
CA LYS A 305 27.43 -36.23 12.74
C LYS A 305 28.28 -35.67 11.59
N VAL A 306 28.16 -36.24 10.39
CA VAL A 306 28.88 -35.78 9.18
C VAL A 306 28.41 -34.38 8.75
N ALA A 307 27.12 -34.07 8.87
CA ALA A 307 26.60 -32.74 8.57
C ALA A 307 27.10 -31.69 9.58
N LYS A 308 27.23 -32.06 10.87
CA LYS A 308 27.80 -31.18 11.90
C LYS A 308 29.28 -30.90 11.68
N THR A 309 30.09 -31.90 11.31
CA THR A 309 31.51 -31.68 10.98
C THR A 309 31.72 -30.87 9.71
N LYS A 310 30.82 -30.97 8.72
CA LYS A 310 30.85 -30.11 7.51
C LYS A 310 30.43 -28.66 7.75
N LYS A 311 29.59 -28.38 8.76
CA LYS A 311 29.17 -27.01 9.12
C LYS A 311 30.19 -26.25 9.98
N GLY A 312 31.16 -26.95 10.57
CA GLY A 312 32.21 -26.36 11.41
C GLY A 312 33.55 -26.16 10.69
N ARG A 313 33.55 -26.15 9.35
CA ARG A 313 34.74 -25.97 8.53
C ARG A 313 34.48 -24.90 7.48
#